data_AF-A0A7D7A021-F1
#
_entry.id   AF-A0A7D7A021-F1
#
_cell.length_a   1.000
_cell.length_b   1.000
_cell.length_c   1.000
_cell.angle_alpha   90.00
_cell.angle_beta   90.00
_cell.angle_gamma   90.00
#
_symmetry.space_group_name_H-M   'P 1'
#
loop_
_entity.id
_entity.type
_entity.pdbx_description
1 polymer ?
#
loop_
_entity_poly.entity_id
_entity_poly.type
_entity_poly.pdbx_seq_one_letter_code
_entity_poly.pdbx_strand_id
1 'polypeptide(L)'
;MNRDGESSSPDLDALDRVLADAHGVRVREMRGDSTVLLEERDPIAVRALREALAVTALPGFVCMCWGDVALDFHDAAGRALTTVTLHHGYSLRWDGWPEDAVLADGVRSLEWLAVRGVSEPLREFRAAEQRQAENDRVTRLWVREIPEPLSRYAHLFLDTSKSGGGLAEPDLDEVHTRLVAAYPDAVERILALCTWYASGTGAYTGYPVHERIPGQFLDRETRTDFARAVERADTRAAAGAVRYLVNWNTRKRVGALLTALSPTARRKILDHARDQETRRWLARRITGLH
;
A
#
# COMPACT_ATOMS: atom_id res chain seq x y z
N MET A 1 23.13 -38.38 23.11
CA MET A 1 23.11 -36.95 22.76
C MET A 1 21.66 -36.53 22.72
N ASN A 2 21.15 -36.04 23.85
CA ASN A 2 19.79 -35.52 23.96
C ASN A 2 19.75 -34.10 23.37
N ARG A 3 18.76 -33.83 22.54
CA ARG A 3 17.86 -32.67 22.62
C ARG A 3 16.75 -32.87 21.60
N ASP A 4 15.82 -33.75 21.95
CA ASP A 4 14.42 -33.57 21.55
C ASP A 4 13.95 -32.31 22.28
N GLY A 5 14.04 -31.17 21.60
CA GLY A 5 13.36 -29.96 22.01
C GLY A 5 11.91 -30.13 21.59
N GLU A 6 11.07 -30.64 22.49
CA GLU A 6 9.63 -30.41 22.41
C GLU A 6 9.44 -28.89 22.31
N SER A 7 9.15 -28.42 21.11
CA SER A 7 8.59 -27.09 20.89
C SER A 7 7.22 -27.10 21.55
N SER A 8 7.17 -26.85 22.86
CA SER A 8 5.93 -26.57 23.56
C SER A 8 5.24 -25.44 22.81
N SER A 9 4.07 -25.71 22.23
CA SER A 9 3.28 -24.67 21.58
C SER A 9 3.16 -23.49 22.54
N PRO A 10 3.44 -22.27 22.08
CA PRO A 10 3.49 -21.13 22.97
C PRO A 10 2.10 -20.91 23.59
N ASP A 11 2.11 -20.62 24.89
CA ASP A 11 0.91 -20.54 25.72
C ASP A 11 0.17 -19.22 25.45
N LEU A 12 -0.93 -19.32 24.69
CA LEU A 12 -1.77 -18.19 24.30
C LEU A 12 -2.55 -17.60 25.49
N ASP A 13 -2.79 -18.37 26.55
CA ASP A 13 -3.53 -17.94 27.73
C ASP A 13 -2.63 -17.32 28.79
N ALA A 14 -1.30 -17.30 28.57
CA ALA A 14 -0.32 -16.80 29.53
C ALA A 14 -0.57 -15.34 29.92
N LEU A 15 -0.93 -14.49 28.95
CA LEU A 15 -1.27 -13.10 29.22
C LEU A 15 -2.57 -12.98 30.02
N ASP A 16 -3.63 -13.72 29.68
CA ASP A 16 -4.90 -13.67 30.41
C ASP A 16 -4.73 -14.03 31.89
N ARG A 17 -3.87 -15.00 32.19
CA ARG A 17 -3.53 -15.36 33.58
C ARG A 17 -2.81 -14.25 34.33
N VAL A 18 -1.91 -13.51 33.68
CA VAL A 18 -1.26 -12.34 34.30
C VAL A 18 -2.26 -11.20 34.52
N LEU A 19 -3.17 -10.99 33.57
CA LEU A 19 -4.18 -9.95 33.64
C LEU A 19 -5.38 -10.35 34.54
N ALA A 20 -5.43 -11.58 35.04
CA ALA A 20 -6.48 -12.05 35.95
C ALA A 20 -6.57 -11.19 37.22
N ASP A 21 -5.42 -10.73 37.71
CA ASP A 21 -5.26 -9.92 38.93
C ASP A 21 -5.25 -8.41 38.68
N ALA A 22 -5.43 -7.97 37.43
CA ALA A 22 -5.40 -6.56 37.08
C ALA A 22 -6.61 -5.80 37.69
N HIS A 23 -6.31 -4.75 38.44
CA HIS A 23 -7.30 -3.85 39.05
C HIS A 23 -7.31 -2.46 38.42
N GLY A 24 -6.31 -2.15 37.60
CA GLY A 24 -6.33 -0.97 36.79
C GLY A 24 -5.34 -1.05 35.64
N VAL A 25 -5.48 -0.08 34.74
CA VAL A 25 -4.63 0.09 33.58
C VAL A 25 -4.31 1.56 33.39
N ARG A 26 -3.05 1.84 33.08
CA ARG A 26 -2.60 3.15 32.61
C ARG A 26 -2.30 3.05 31.12
N VAL A 27 -2.90 3.93 30.34
CA VAL A 27 -2.66 4.03 28.90
C VAL A 27 -1.66 5.15 28.64
N ARG A 28 -0.60 4.85 27.91
CA ARG A 28 0.42 5.83 27.50
C ARG A 28 0.57 5.84 25.99
N GLU A 29 0.92 7.01 25.47
CA GLU A 29 1.37 7.13 24.09
C GLU A 29 2.75 6.46 23.94
N MET A 30 2.96 5.72 22.85
CA MET A 30 4.28 5.16 22.53
C MET A 30 5.20 6.15 21.79
N ARG A 31 4.61 7.19 21.17
CA ARG A 31 5.34 8.27 20.51
C ARG A 31 5.67 9.38 21.53
N GLY A 32 6.87 9.94 21.45
CA GLY A 32 7.28 11.11 22.28
C GLY A 32 7.60 10.78 23.74
N ASP A 33 7.22 11.69 24.65
CA ASP A 33 7.60 11.66 26.08
C ASP A 33 6.81 10.65 26.93
N SER A 34 6.14 9.66 26.32
CA SER A 34 5.33 8.64 27.03
C SER A 34 4.24 9.23 27.93
N THR A 35 3.53 10.25 27.43
CA THR A 35 2.46 10.92 28.19
C THR A 35 1.34 9.95 28.54
N VAL A 36 0.86 10.04 29.78
CA VAL A 36 -0.30 9.29 30.26
C VAL A 36 -1.57 9.88 29.64
N LEU A 37 -2.29 9.07 28.87
CA LEU A 37 -3.51 9.46 28.18
C LEU A 37 -4.76 9.18 29.03
N LEU A 38 -4.71 8.10 29.82
CA LEU A 38 -5.83 7.61 30.62
C LEU A 38 -5.30 6.76 31.77
N GLU A 39 -5.94 6.86 32.93
CA GLU A 39 -5.89 5.84 33.98
C GLU A 39 -7.31 5.34 34.23
N GLU A 40 -7.50 4.02 34.21
CA GLU A 40 -8.78 3.37 34.43
C GLU A 40 -8.66 2.36 35.57
N ARG A 41 -9.63 2.39 36.49
CA ARG A 41 -9.70 1.54 37.69
C ARG A 41 -11.09 0.97 37.94
N ASP A 42 -12.08 1.28 37.11
CA ASP A 42 -13.37 0.61 37.17
C ASP A 42 -13.17 -0.89 36.85
N PRO A 43 -13.47 -1.82 37.77
CA PRO A 43 -13.25 -3.24 37.54
C PRO A 43 -14.04 -3.78 36.35
N ILE A 44 -15.19 -3.19 36.02
CA ILE A 44 -15.98 -3.60 34.83
C ILE A 44 -15.22 -3.19 33.57
N ALA A 45 -14.72 -1.95 33.53
CA ALA A 45 -13.90 -1.44 32.44
C ALA A 45 -12.62 -2.27 32.24
N VAL A 46 -11.87 -2.54 33.30
CA VAL A 46 -10.61 -3.29 33.23
C VAL A 46 -10.84 -4.72 32.74
N ARG A 47 -11.88 -5.40 33.24
CA ARG A 47 -12.27 -6.72 32.74
C ARG A 47 -12.64 -6.69 31.25
N ALA A 48 -13.41 -5.69 30.82
CA ALA A 48 -13.78 -5.54 29.42
C ALA A 48 -12.56 -5.34 28.50
N LEU A 49 -11.52 -4.63 28.99
CA LEU A 49 -10.25 -4.51 28.25
C LEU A 49 -9.53 -5.85 28.16
N ARG A 50 -9.43 -6.60 29.27
CA ARG A 50 -8.79 -7.93 29.27
C ARG A 50 -9.44 -8.86 28.25
N GLU A 51 -10.77 -8.92 28.22
CA GLU A 51 -11.52 -9.70 27.24
C GLU A 51 -11.25 -9.24 25.79
N ALA A 52 -11.10 -7.93 25.57
CA ALA A 52 -10.75 -7.37 24.25
C ALA A 52 -9.30 -7.63 23.83
N LEU A 53 -8.42 -8.01 24.77
CA LEU A 53 -7.02 -8.38 24.51
C LEU A 53 -6.81 -9.88 24.30
N ALA A 54 -7.89 -10.67 24.19
CA ALA A 54 -7.79 -12.09 23.87
C ALA A 54 -7.02 -12.31 22.57
N VAL A 55 -6.10 -13.28 22.57
CA VAL A 55 -5.23 -13.61 21.44
C VAL A 55 -5.65 -14.91 20.77
N THR A 56 -5.35 -15.04 19.48
CA THR A 56 -5.68 -16.24 18.68
C THR A 56 -4.46 -16.96 18.13
N ALA A 57 -3.34 -16.26 17.98
CA ALA A 57 -2.15 -16.82 17.36
C ALA A 57 -0.88 -16.04 17.70
N LEU A 58 0.25 -16.73 17.52
CA LEU A 58 1.62 -16.23 17.55
C LEU A 58 2.26 -16.62 16.19
N PRO A 59 2.27 -15.71 15.19
CA PRO A 59 2.48 -16.04 13.78
C PRO A 59 3.95 -16.12 13.32
N GLY A 60 4.91 -15.94 14.21
CA GLY A 60 6.35 -15.88 14.02
C GLY A 60 6.89 -14.49 13.65
N PHE A 61 6.22 -13.40 14.00
CA PHE A 61 6.60 -12.04 13.54
C PHE A 61 6.60 -10.99 14.65
N VAL A 62 7.46 -9.97 14.50
CA VAL A 62 7.55 -8.80 15.37
C VAL A 62 7.42 -7.53 14.52
N CYS A 63 6.50 -6.63 14.87
CA CYS A 63 6.38 -5.33 14.22
C CYS A 63 7.62 -4.48 14.47
N MET A 64 8.17 -3.87 13.42
CA MET A 64 9.28 -2.91 13.56
C MET A 64 8.82 -1.51 14.02
N CYS A 65 7.52 -1.35 14.28
CA CYS A 65 6.93 -0.13 14.79
C CYS A 65 7.03 -0.05 16.32
N TRP A 66 6.92 1.17 16.86
CA TRP A 66 6.90 1.42 18.31
C TRP A 66 5.57 1.00 18.97
N GLY A 67 4.53 0.78 18.18
CA GLY A 67 3.16 0.59 18.64
C GLY A 67 2.36 1.89 18.66
N ASP A 68 1.06 1.76 18.94
CA ASP A 68 0.11 2.87 19.00
C ASP A 68 0.02 3.39 20.44
N VAL A 69 -0.21 2.49 21.41
CA VAL A 69 -0.29 2.78 22.85
C VAL A 69 0.29 1.66 23.69
N ALA A 70 0.83 2.00 24.86
CA ALA A 70 1.17 1.05 25.91
C ALA A 70 0.06 0.99 26.96
N LEU A 71 -0.21 -0.22 27.45
CA LEU A 71 -1.17 -0.54 28.50
C LEU A 71 -0.39 -1.11 29.67
N ASP A 72 -0.13 -0.28 30.69
CA ASP A 72 0.54 -0.71 31.92
C ASP A 72 -0.51 -1.19 32.92
N PHE A 73 -0.58 -2.50 33.14
CA PHE A 73 -1.51 -3.10 34.08
C PHE A 73 -0.94 -3.13 35.49
N HIS A 74 -1.81 -2.91 36.48
CA HIS A 74 -1.45 -2.93 37.90
C HIS A 74 -2.44 -3.69 38.76
N ASP A 75 -1.96 -4.23 39.87
CA ASP A 75 -2.77 -4.93 40.86
C ASP A 75 -3.51 -3.96 41.81
N ALA A 76 -4.28 -4.51 42.75
CA ALA A 76 -5.04 -3.74 43.73
C ALA A 76 -4.17 -2.84 44.64
N ALA A 77 -2.90 -3.19 44.83
CA ALA A 77 -1.93 -2.40 45.59
C ALA A 77 -1.23 -1.34 44.72
N GLY A 78 -1.55 -1.25 43.43
CA GLY A 78 -0.93 -0.35 42.46
C GLY A 78 0.45 -0.81 41.98
N ARG A 79 0.83 -2.07 42.23
CA ARG A 79 2.09 -2.63 41.73
C ARG A 79 1.92 -3.03 40.27
N ALA A 80 2.95 -2.76 39.46
CA ALA A 80 2.94 -3.14 38.04
C ALA A 80 2.90 -4.67 37.89
N LEU A 81 1.96 -5.15 37.08
CA LEU A 81 1.85 -6.55 36.67
C LEU A 81 2.63 -6.79 35.39
N THR A 82 2.31 -6.00 34.36
CA THR A 82 2.97 -6.07 33.05
C THR A 82 2.62 -4.87 32.18
N THR A 83 3.32 -4.73 31.05
CA THR A 83 2.99 -3.78 29.99
C THR A 83 2.68 -4.54 28.71
N VAL A 84 1.58 -4.16 28.06
CA VAL A 84 1.21 -4.66 26.73
C VAL A 84 1.17 -3.48 25.77
N THR A 85 1.80 -3.61 24.61
CA THR A 85 1.75 -2.56 23.57
C THR A 85 0.80 -2.99 22.47
N LEU A 86 -0.14 -2.12 22.08
CA LEU A 86 -1.01 -2.34 20.92
C LEU A 86 -0.32 -1.90 19.63
N HIS A 87 -0.46 -2.71 18.59
CA HIS A 87 0.15 -2.49 17.28
C HIS A 87 -0.91 -2.58 16.18
N HIS A 88 -1.07 -1.47 15.45
CA HIS A 88 -1.93 -1.34 14.28
C HIS A 88 -3.38 -1.78 14.51
N GLY A 89 -3.83 -1.78 15.76
CA GLY A 89 -5.17 -2.19 16.14
C GLY A 89 -5.50 -3.67 15.97
N TYR A 90 -4.54 -4.55 15.67
CA TYR A 90 -4.82 -5.99 15.50
C TYR A 90 -3.78 -6.92 16.14
N SER A 91 -2.62 -6.42 16.54
CA SER A 91 -1.61 -7.21 17.25
C SER A 91 -1.19 -6.55 18.55
N LEU A 92 -0.59 -7.34 19.43
CA LEU A 92 -0.06 -6.87 20.70
C LEU A 92 1.36 -7.38 20.92
N ARG A 93 2.19 -6.58 21.60
CA ARG A 93 3.51 -6.99 22.08
C ARG A 93 3.48 -7.15 23.59
N TRP A 94 4.04 -8.25 24.05
CA TRP A 94 4.19 -8.55 25.47
C TRP A 94 5.48 -9.36 25.71
N ASP A 95 6.27 -8.98 26.70
CA ASP A 95 7.58 -9.60 26.99
C ASP A 95 7.48 -11.09 27.38
N GLY A 96 6.28 -11.58 27.71
CA GLY A 96 6.02 -13.00 27.96
C GLY A 96 6.01 -13.87 26.70
N TRP A 97 6.00 -13.27 25.51
CA TRP A 97 6.10 -13.96 24.22
C TRP A 97 7.31 -13.47 23.42
N PRO A 98 7.93 -14.33 22.60
CA PRO A 98 9.07 -13.93 21.76
C PRO A 98 8.68 -13.06 20.57
N GLU A 99 7.39 -12.82 20.36
CA GLU A 99 6.79 -12.30 19.13
C GLU A 99 5.49 -11.54 19.41
N ASP A 100 4.98 -10.81 18.41
CA ASP A 100 3.73 -10.07 18.53
C ASP A 100 2.53 -11.03 18.32
N ALA A 101 1.58 -11.02 19.25
CA ALA A 101 0.39 -11.87 19.17
C ALA A 101 -0.75 -11.22 18.39
N VAL A 102 -1.56 -12.03 17.71
CA VAL A 102 -2.73 -11.58 16.96
C VAL A 102 -3.96 -11.57 17.87
N LEU A 103 -4.63 -10.43 17.95
CA LEU A 103 -5.87 -10.26 18.70
C LEU A 103 -7.02 -11.03 18.03
N ALA A 104 -7.92 -11.59 18.84
CA ALA A 104 -9.16 -12.21 18.37
C ALA A 104 -10.10 -11.18 17.73
N ASP A 105 -10.18 -10.00 18.33
CA ASP A 105 -10.94 -8.86 17.86
C ASP A 105 -10.23 -7.57 18.27
N GLY A 106 -9.30 -7.14 17.43
CA GLY A 106 -8.50 -5.95 17.72
C GLY A 106 -9.33 -4.66 17.81
N VAL A 107 -10.44 -4.58 17.07
CA VAL A 107 -11.31 -3.39 17.05
C VAL A 107 -11.94 -3.15 18.42
N ARG A 108 -12.33 -4.21 19.16
CA ARG A 108 -12.88 -4.06 20.51
C ARG A 108 -11.93 -3.34 21.47
N SER A 109 -10.62 -3.58 21.37
CA SER A 109 -9.63 -2.88 22.20
C SER A 109 -9.55 -1.39 21.87
N LEU A 110 -9.68 -1.03 20.59
CA LEU A 110 -9.68 0.34 20.12
C LEU A 110 -10.98 1.08 20.49
N GLU A 111 -12.12 0.41 20.42
CA GLU A 111 -13.41 0.96 20.86
C GLU A 111 -13.42 1.21 22.37
N TRP A 112 -12.83 0.29 23.14
CA TRP A 112 -12.66 0.46 24.59
C TRP A 112 -11.87 1.74 24.92
N LEU A 113 -10.79 2.01 24.17
CA LEU A 113 -10.00 3.24 24.29
C LEU A 113 -10.79 4.48 23.87
N ALA A 114 -11.49 4.41 22.75
CA ALA A 114 -12.23 5.55 22.19
C ALA A 114 -13.37 6.02 23.10
N VAL A 115 -14.13 5.09 23.71
CA VAL A 115 -15.19 5.42 24.69
C VAL A 115 -14.64 6.17 25.91
N ARG A 116 -13.35 6.02 26.21
CA ARG A 116 -12.65 6.68 27.32
C ARG A 116 -11.82 7.89 26.90
N GLY A 117 -12.06 8.41 25.69
CA GLY A 117 -11.43 9.64 25.19
C GLY A 117 -10.14 9.42 24.39
N VAL A 118 -9.58 8.21 24.37
CA VAL A 118 -8.37 7.88 23.58
C VAL A 118 -8.79 7.38 22.20
N SER A 119 -9.24 8.31 21.35
CA SER A 119 -9.90 7.99 20.07
C SER A 119 -8.98 7.89 18.85
N GLU A 120 -7.74 8.38 18.94
CA GLU A 120 -6.83 8.43 17.79
C GLU A 120 -6.49 7.05 17.22
N PRO A 121 -6.17 6.02 18.02
CA PRO A 121 -5.88 4.67 17.49
C PRO A 121 -7.03 4.09 16.64
N LEU A 122 -8.29 4.25 17.09
CA LEU A 122 -9.45 3.80 16.33
C LEU A 122 -9.65 4.59 15.02
N ARG A 123 -9.36 5.89 15.04
CA ARG A 123 -9.44 6.74 13.84
C ARG A 123 -8.37 6.37 12.82
N GLU A 124 -7.12 6.18 13.27
CA GLU A 124 -6.01 5.74 12.41
C GLU A 124 -6.29 4.36 11.79
N PHE A 125 -6.78 3.41 12.59
CA PHE A 125 -7.19 2.07 12.13
C PHE A 125 -8.24 2.14 11.02
N ARG A 126 -9.37 2.84 11.28
CA ARG A 126 -10.45 2.98 10.29
C ARG A 126 -9.99 3.70 9.03
N ALA A 127 -9.12 4.71 9.16
CA ALA A 127 -8.53 5.38 8.00
C ALA A 127 -7.60 4.44 7.21
N ALA A 128 -6.88 3.54 7.87
CA ALA A 128 -6.05 2.52 7.21
C ALA A 128 -6.91 1.50 6.47
N GLU A 129 -8.00 1.01 7.06
CA GLU A 129 -8.96 0.12 6.38
C GLU A 129 -9.55 0.77 5.13
N GLN A 130 -9.95 2.04 5.22
CA GLN A 130 -10.47 2.78 4.07
C GLN A 130 -9.42 2.92 2.96
N ARG A 131 -8.17 3.25 3.32
CA ARG A 131 -7.06 3.31 2.35
C ARG A 131 -6.82 1.94 1.72
N GLN A 132 -6.85 0.86 2.49
CA GLN A 132 -6.68 -0.49 1.97
C GLN A 132 -7.81 -0.87 1.01
N ALA A 133 -9.07 -0.60 1.37
CA ALA A 133 -10.22 -0.89 0.53
C ALA A 133 -10.18 -0.11 -0.80
N GLU A 134 -9.76 1.16 -0.77
CA GLU A 134 -9.58 1.94 -2.00
C GLU A 134 -8.39 1.44 -2.82
N ASN A 135 -7.27 1.10 -2.19
CA ASN A 135 -6.12 0.50 -2.88
C ASN A 135 -6.50 -0.81 -3.57
N ASP A 136 -7.25 -1.68 -2.90
CA ASP A 136 -7.74 -2.94 -3.46
C ASP A 136 -8.71 -2.70 -4.62
N ARG A 137 -9.59 -1.70 -4.51
CA ARG A 137 -10.50 -1.30 -5.57
C ARG A 137 -9.75 -0.82 -6.80
N VAL A 138 -8.79 0.10 -6.62
CA VAL A 138 -7.96 0.61 -7.71
C VAL A 138 -7.15 -0.51 -8.35
N THR A 139 -6.56 -1.39 -7.55
CA THR A 139 -5.82 -2.57 -8.04
C THR A 139 -6.70 -3.48 -8.90
N ARG A 140 -7.93 -3.78 -8.45
CA ARG A 140 -8.89 -4.58 -9.25
C ARG A 140 -9.26 -3.90 -10.56
N LEU A 141 -9.47 -2.59 -10.55
CA LEU A 141 -9.75 -1.83 -11.78
C LEU A 141 -8.55 -1.86 -12.74
N TRP A 142 -7.33 -1.72 -12.21
CA TRP A 142 -6.12 -1.78 -13.00
C TRP A 142 -5.92 -3.15 -13.66
N VAL A 143 -6.16 -4.24 -12.91
CA VAL A 143 -6.08 -5.62 -13.42
C VAL A 143 -7.08 -5.88 -14.54
N ARG A 144 -8.31 -5.35 -14.45
CA ARG A 144 -9.34 -5.49 -15.49
C ARG A 144 -8.97 -4.84 -16.82
N GLU A 145 -8.00 -3.93 -16.80
CA GLU A 145 -7.57 -3.14 -17.94
C GLU A 145 -6.26 -3.66 -18.54
N ILE A 146 -5.70 -4.73 -17.96
CA ILE A 146 -4.62 -5.49 -18.58
C ILE A 146 -5.12 -5.97 -19.95
N PRO A 147 -4.37 -5.75 -21.05
CA PRO A 147 -4.73 -6.30 -22.34
C PRO A 147 -4.98 -7.80 -22.24
N GLU A 148 -6.09 -8.30 -22.77
CA GLU A 148 -6.54 -9.69 -22.62
C GLU A 148 -5.44 -10.75 -22.82
N PRO A 149 -4.54 -10.65 -23.83
CA PRO A 149 -3.45 -11.60 -24.03
C PRO A 149 -2.45 -11.70 -22.86
N LEU A 150 -2.43 -10.68 -21.99
CA LEU A 150 -1.53 -10.54 -20.85
C LEU A 150 -2.21 -10.82 -19.51
N SER A 151 -3.53 -11.04 -19.46
CA SER A 151 -4.31 -11.17 -18.21
C SER A 151 -3.77 -12.24 -17.26
N ARG A 152 -3.26 -13.35 -17.81
CA ARG A 152 -2.62 -14.44 -17.05
C ARG A 152 -1.37 -14.01 -16.26
N TYR A 153 -0.69 -12.94 -16.66
CA TYR A 153 0.49 -12.40 -15.99
C TYR A 153 0.14 -11.36 -14.90
N ALA A 154 -1.14 -11.15 -14.60
CA ALA A 154 -1.57 -10.16 -13.60
C ALA A 154 -0.87 -10.33 -12.24
N HIS A 155 -0.74 -11.56 -11.75
CA HIS A 155 -0.08 -11.84 -10.48
C HIS A 155 1.39 -11.39 -10.49
N LEU A 156 2.11 -11.72 -11.57
CA LEU A 156 3.50 -11.33 -11.79
C LEU A 156 3.65 -9.80 -11.79
N PHE A 157 2.72 -9.08 -12.40
CA PHE A 157 2.74 -7.62 -12.39
C PHE A 157 2.49 -7.05 -11.00
N LEU A 158 1.52 -7.58 -10.26
CA LEU A 158 1.20 -7.10 -8.91
C LEU A 158 2.35 -7.34 -7.92
N ASP A 159 3.07 -8.45 -8.07
CA ASP A 159 4.21 -8.79 -7.22
C ASP A 159 5.37 -7.79 -7.35
N THR A 160 5.45 -7.02 -8.44
CA THR A 160 6.46 -5.97 -8.57
C THR A 160 6.28 -4.83 -7.55
N SER A 161 5.06 -4.66 -7.02
CA SER A 161 4.81 -3.70 -5.93
C SER A 161 5.34 -4.18 -4.58
N LYS A 162 5.55 -5.50 -4.41
CA LYS A 162 6.16 -6.07 -3.21
C LYS A 162 7.68 -5.99 -3.28
N SER A 163 8.26 -6.24 -4.45
CA SER A 163 9.72 -6.20 -4.65
C SER A 163 10.26 -4.79 -4.90
N GLY A 164 9.41 -3.83 -5.26
CA GLY A 164 9.79 -2.44 -5.54
C GLY A 164 10.42 -2.22 -6.92
N GLY A 165 10.57 -3.27 -7.73
CA GLY A 165 11.17 -3.25 -9.07
C GLY A 165 10.14 -3.22 -10.21
N GLY A 166 10.59 -3.14 -11.46
CA GLY A 166 9.76 -3.48 -12.62
C GLY A 166 9.85 -4.98 -12.93
N LEU A 167 9.29 -5.40 -14.07
CA LEU A 167 9.63 -6.70 -14.64
C LEU A 167 11.12 -6.73 -15.00
N ALA A 168 11.81 -7.80 -14.61
CA ALA A 168 13.18 -8.08 -15.00
C ALA A 168 13.20 -8.98 -16.24
N GLU A 169 14.35 -9.06 -16.90
CA GLU A 169 14.58 -10.14 -17.88
C GLU A 169 14.79 -11.47 -17.13
N PRO A 170 14.28 -12.61 -17.64
CA PRO A 170 13.69 -12.83 -18.97
C PRO A 170 12.17 -12.61 -19.08
N ASP A 171 11.48 -12.33 -17.96
CA ASP A 171 10.03 -12.21 -17.92
C ASP A 171 9.52 -11.07 -18.81
N LEU A 172 10.24 -9.93 -18.82
CA LEU A 172 9.89 -8.79 -19.67
C LEU A 172 9.90 -9.15 -21.16
N ASP A 173 10.93 -9.84 -21.64
CA ASP A 173 11.03 -10.36 -23.01
C ASP A 173 9.90 -11.34 -23.37
N GLU A 174 9.58 -12.28 -22.48
CA GLU A 174 8.52 -13.25 -22.72
C GLU A 174 7.15 -12.55 -22.89
N VAL A 175 6.81 -11.68 -21.94
CA VAL A 175 5.52 -10.98 -21.94
C VAL A 175 5.43 -10.02 -23.12
N HIS A 176 6.52 -9.33 -23.46
CA HIS A 176 6.58 -8.47 -24.64
C HIS A 176 6.36 -9.25 -25.94
N THR A 177 6.95 -10.43 -26.07
CA THR A 177 6.75 -11.31 -27.24
C THR A 177 5.28 -11.69 -27.41
N ARG A 178 4.59 -11.99 -26.30
CA ARG A 178 3.14 -12.26 -26.32
C ARG A 178 2.33 -11.04 -26.73
N LEU A 179 2.67 -9.87 -26.23
CA LEU A 179 2.02 -8.62 -26.60
C LEU A 179 2.16 -8.33 -28.10
N VAL A 180 3.36 -8.46 -28.66
CA VAL A 180 3.62 -8.25 -30.10
C VAL A 180 2.86 -9.25 -30.96
N ALA A 181 2.82 -10.53 -30.55
CA ALA A 181 2.08 -11.56 -31.28
C ALA A 181 0.57 -11.28 -31.32
N ALA A 182 0.00 -10.74 -30.23
CA ALA A 182 -1.42 -10.45 -30.14
C ALA A 182 -1.82 -9.10 -30.77
N TYR A 183 -0.91 -8.12 -30.76
CA TYR A 183 -1.08 -6.82 -31.40
C TYR A 183 0.06 -6.55 -32.39
N PRO A 184 0.02 -7.11 -33.61
CA PRO A 184 1.11 -6.91 -34.59
C PRO A 184 1.29 -5.46 -35.01
N ASP A 185 0.19 -4.70 -35.11
CA ASP A 185 0.23 -3.25 -35.38
C ASP A 185 0.74 -2.49 -34.14
N ALA A 186 1.87 -1.81 -34.29
CA ALA A 186 2.48 -1.01 -33.24
C ALA A 186 1.57 0.10 -32.71
N VAL A 187 0.75 0.71 -33.57
CA VAL A 187 -0.16 1.78 -33.17
C VAL A 187 -1.27 1.23 -32.27
N GLU A 188 -1.90 0.12 -32.64
CA GLU A 188 -2.93 -0.52 -31.81
C GLU A 188 -2.36 -1.02 -30.49
N ARG A 189 -1.14 -1.57 -30.52
CA ARG A 189 -0.42 -2.01 -29.32
C ARG A 189 -0.14 -0.86 -28.36
N ILE A 190 0.35 0.28 -28.86
CA ILE A 190 0.60 1.49 -28.05
C ILE A 190 -0.71 2.04 -27.49
N LEU A 191 -1.80 2.07 -28.28
CA LEU A 191 -3.11 2.52 -27.80
C LEU A 191 -3.60 1.63 -26.64
N ALA A 192 -3.50 0.31 -26.77
CA ALA A 192 -3.85 -0.63 -25.70
C ALA A 192 -3.01 -0.41 -24.44
N LEU A 193 -1.69 -0.24 -24.59
CA LEU A 193 -0.78 0.04 -23.48
C LEU A 193 -1.09 1.39 -22.81
N CYS A 194 -1.37 2.43 -23.57
CA CYS A 194 -1.76 3.72 -23.02
C CYS A 194 -3.09 3.64 -22.28
N THR A 195 -4.10 2.96 -22.82
CA THR A 195 -5.37 2.72 -22.14
C THR A 195 -5.19 1.99 -20.81
N TRP A 196 -4.35 0.95 -20.79
CA TRP A 196 -4.00 0.26 -19.55
C TRP A 196 -3.22 1.15 -18.59
N TYR A 197 -2.31 2.00 -19.08
CA TYR A 197 -1.56 2.92 -18.23
C TYR A 197 -2.45 3.97 -17.55
N ALA A 198 -3.53 4.38 -18.22
CA ALA A 198 -4.51 5.33 -17.71
C ALA A 198 -5.38 4.77 -16.57
N SER A 199 -5.45 3.44 -16.40
CA SER A 199 -6.38 2.82 -15.44
C SER A 199 -5.89 2.79 -13.99
N GLY A 200 -4.63 3.14 -13.74
CA GLY A 200 -4.08 3.15 -12.38
C GLY A 200 -4.56 4.34 -11.56
N THR A 201 -3.97 4.53 -10.38
CA THR A 201 -4.26 5.67 -9.45
C THR A 201 -4.17 7.06 -10.09
N GLY A 202 -3.53 7.18 -11.26
CA GLY A 202 -3.33 8.43 -11.98
C GLY A 202 -2.27 9.33 -11.33
N ALA A 203 -1.71 8.94 -10.18
CA ALA A 203 -0.62 9.64 -9.54
C ALA A 203 0.67 9.51 -10.39
N TYR A 204 1.43 10.60 -10.46
CA TYR A 204 2.70 10.66 -11.18
C TYR A 204 3.89 10.27 -10.29
N THR A 205 3.69 10.26 -8.96
CA THR A 205 4.66 9.85 -7.93
C THR A 205 3.94 9.08 -6.82
N GLY A 206 4.66 8.21 -6.11
CA GLY A 206 4.11 7.49 -4.95
C GLY A 206 2.99 6.49 -5.27
N TYR A 207 2.83 6.12 -6.55
CA TYR A 207 1.86 5.12 -6.99
C TYR A 207 2.45 3.70 -6.92
N PRO A 208 1.60 2.65 -6.87
CA PRO A 208 2.05 1.27 -6.83
C PRO A 208 2.96 0.92 -8.02
N VAL A 209 4.05 0.20 -7.76
CA VAL A 209 5.10 -0.03 -8.77
C VAL A 209 4.58 -0.82 -9.97
N HIS A 210 3.59 -1.70 -9.77
CA HIS A 210 2.95 -2.46 -10.85
C HIS A 210 2.32 -1.57 -11.93
N GLU A 211 1.88 -0.35 -11.59
CA GLU A 211 1.32 0.55 -12.59
C GLU A 211 2.38 1.07 -13.58
N ARG A 212 3.68 0.80 -13.37
CA ARG A 212 4.77 1.12 -14.32
C ARG A 212 4.88 0.14 -15.48
N ILE A 213 4.31 -1.06 -15.34
CA ILE A 213 4.47 -2.14 -16.32
C ILE A 213 4.12 -1.72 -17.76
N PRO A 214 3.00 -1.00 -18.02
CA PRO A 214 2.70 -0.52 -19.38
C PRO A 214 3.81 0.36 -19.95
N GLY A 215 4.45 1.17 -19.09
CA GLY A 215 5.59 2.01 -19.45
C GLY A 215 6.81 1.21 -19.92
N GLN A 216 7.10 0.05 -19.31
CA GLN A 216 8.21 -0.81 -19.72
C GLN A 216 8.00 -1.38 -21.13
N PHE A 217 6.75 -1.66 -21.51
CA PHE A 217 6.43 -2.10 -22.86
C PHE A 217 6.43 -0.93 -23.86
N LEU A 218 5.86 0.22 -23.48
CA LEU A 218 5.97 1.45 -24.28
C LEU A 218 7.44 1.83 -24.53
N ASP A 219 8.33 1.49 -23.60
CA ASP A 219 9.74 1.75 -23.78
C ASP A 219 10.38 0.96 -24.93
N ARG A 220 9.77 -0.14 -25.37
CA ARG A 220 10.24 -0.95 -26.50
C ARG A 220 9.71 -0.46 -27.85
N GLU A 221 8.80 0.51 -27.83
CA GLU A 221 8.17 1.04 -29.03
C GLU A 221 8.94 2.21 -29.65
N THR A 222 8.74 2.41 -30.95
CA THR A 222 9.38 3.51 -31.67
C THR A 222 8.68 4.84 -31.38
N ARG A 223 9.44 5.94 -31.39
CA ARG A 223 8.87 7.30 -31.24
C ARG A 223 7.90 7.67 -32.37
N THR A 224 8.11 7.11 -33.56
CA THR A 224 7.27 7.37 -34.75
C THR A 224 5.90 6.72 -34.57
N ASP A 225 5.86 5.46 -34.12
CA ASP A 225 4.60 4.77 -33.87
C ASP A 225 3.88 5.35 -32.66
N PHE A 226 4.62 5.77 -31.62
CA PHE A 226 4.04 6.51 -30.50
C PHE A 226 3.34 7.79 -30.95
N ALA A 227 3.97 8.59 -31.82
CA ALA A 227 3.34 9.79 -32.36
C ALA A 227 2.07 9.48 -33.15
N ARG A 228 2.10 8.46 -34.01
CA ARG A 228 0.91 7.99 -34.77
C ARG A 228 -0.20 7.51 -33.85
N ALA A 229 0.12 6.84 -32.74
CA ALA A 229 -0.85 6.43 -31.74
C ALA A 229 -1.49 7.61 -31.02
N VAL A 230 -0.71 8.61 -30.60
CA VAL A 230 -1.27 9.81 -29.94
C VAL A 230 -2.23 10.57 -30.86
N GLU A 231 -1.97 10.63 -32.17
CA GLU A 231 -2.92 11.22 -33.14
C GLU A 231 -4.27 10.50 -33.15
N ARG A 232 -4.26 9.17 -33.04
CA ARG A 232 -5.46 8.33 -33.05
C ARG A 232 -6.09 8.11 -31.68
N ALA A 233 -5.38 8.48 -30.61
CA ALA A 233 -5.82 8.23 -29.24
C ALA A 233 -7.16 8.89 -28.93
N ASP A 234 -8.05 8.12 -28.31
CA ASP A 234 -9.21 8.63 -27.61
C ASP A 234 -8.83 9.30 -26.28
N THR A 235 -9.81 9.75 -25.51
CA THR A 235 -9.61 10.42 -24.22
C THR A 235 -8.78 9.56 -23.24
N ARG A 236 -9.01 8.25 -23.20
CA ARG A 236 -8.40 7.35 -22.22
C ARG A 236 -6.96 7.04 -22.60
N ALA A 237 -6.71 6.69 -23.86
CA ALA A 237 -5.37 6.49 -24.38
C ALA A 237 -4.55 7.78 -24.32
N ALA A 238 -5.15 8.96 -24.56
CA ALA A 238 -4.46 10.24 -24.42
C ALA A 238 -4.03 10.52 -22.97
N ALA A 239 -4.89 10.24 -21.99
CA ALA A 239 -4.53 10.34 -20.57
C ALA A 239 -3.39 9.39 -20.18
N GLY A 240 -3.37 8.17 -20.74
CA GLY A 240 -2.28 7.22 -20.58
C GLY A 240 -0.96 7.68 -21.20
N ALA A 241 -1.01 8.27 -22.40
CA ALA A 241 0.15 8.84 -23.05
C ALA A 241 0.72 10.03 -22.25
N VAL A 242 -0.13 10.91 -21.73
CA VAL A 242 0.26 11.97 -20.80
C VAL A 242 0.98 11.37 -19.59
N ARG A 243 0.39 10.35 -18.96
CA ARG A 243 0.96 9.68 -17.80
C ARG A 243 2.34 9.09 -18.09
N TYR A 244 2.51 8.45 -19.25
CA TYR A 244 3.81 7.95 -19.69
C TYR A 244 4.84 9.08 -19.84
N LEU A 245 4.48 10.18 -20.52
CA LEU A 245 5.41 11.28 -20.80
C LEU A 245 5.92 11.99 -19.54
N VAL A 246 5.08 12.12 -18.51
CA VAL A 246 5.42 12.84 -17.26
C VAL A 246 6.10 11.94 -16.23
N ASN A 247 6.12 10.63 -16.48
CA ASN A 247 6.77 9.66 -15.61
C ASN A 247 8.27 9.96 -15.48
N TRP A 248 8.81 9.80 -14.27
CA TRP A 248 10.24 9.95 -14.01
C TRP A 248 11.11 9.07 -14.93
N ASN A 249 10.70 7.82 -15.17
CA ASN A 249 11.48 6.87 -15.96
C ASN A 249 11.59 7.27 -17.44
N THR A 250 10.59 8.00 -17.96
CA THR A 250 10.53 8.45 -19.35
C THR A 250 11.35 9.73 -19.60
N ARG A 251 11.86 10.39 -18.55
CA ARG A 251 12.50 11.72 -18.66
C ARG A 251 13.64 11.81 -19.67
N LYS A 252 14.40 10.74 -19.87
CA LYS A 252 15.50 10.71 -20.85
C LYS A 252 14.99 10.71 -22.30
N ARG A 253 13.76 10.27 -22.53
CA ARG A 253 13.15 10.11 -23.87
C ARG A 253 12.08 11.14 -24.18
N VAL A 254 11.54 11.81 -23.16
CA VAL A 254 10.39 12.72 -23.30
C VAL A 254 10.61 13.78 -24.40
N GLY A 255 11.82 14.37 -24.48
CA GLY A 255 12.12 15.36 -25.53
C GLY A 255 12.03 14.78 -26.93
N ALA A 256 12.56 13.58 -27.15
CA ALA A 256 12.48 12.89 -28.44
C ALA A 256 11.04 12.48 -28.80
N LEU A 257 10.24 12.06 -27.83
CA LEU A 257 8.83 11.72 -28.02
C LEU A 257 8.00 12.96 -28.37
N LEU A 258 8.15 14.04 -27.61
CA LEU A 258 7.41 15.29 -27.83
C LEU A 258 7.75 15.94 -29.18
N THR A 259 9.02 15.88 -29.60
CA THR A 259 9.44 16.40 -30.93
C THR A 259 8.78 15.63 -32.07
N ALA A 260 8.56 14.32 -31.92
CA ALA A 260 7.91 13.49 -32.94
C ALA A 260 6.40 13.74 -33.05
N LEU A 261 5.75 14.33 -32.04
CA LEU A 261 4.33 14.66 -32.08
C LEU A 261 4.04 15.81 -33.04
N SER A 262 2.96 15.70 -33.81
CA SER A 262 2.44 16.83 -34.59
C SER A 262 1.85 17.91 -33.66
N PRO A 263 1.59 19.14 -34.17
CA PRO A 263 0.89 20.17 -33.41
C PRO A 263 -0.45 19.72 -32.82
N THR A 264 -1.19 18.86 -33.53
CA THR A 264 -2.48 18.34 -33.07
C THR A 264 -2.31 17.37 -31.91
N ALA A 265 -1.42 16.38 -32.03
CA ALA A 265 -1.06 15.50 -30.91
C ALA A 265 -0.55 16.26 -29.68
N ARG A 266 0.31 17.28 -29.87
CA ARG A 266 0.80 18.11 -28.76
C ARG A 266 -0.33 18.79 -28.00
N ARG A 267 -1.30 19.36 -28.73
CA ARG A 267 -2.50 19.96 -28.12
C ARG A 267 -3.32 18.92 -27.37
N LYS A 268 -3.55 17.75 -27.97
CA LYS A 268 -4.27 16.65 -27.33
C LYS A 268 -3.62 16.24 -25.99
N ILE A 269 -2.29 16.12 -25.95
CA ILE A 269 -1.55 15.82 -24.71
C ILE A 269 -1.72 16.92 -23.65
N LEU A 270 -1.73 18.20 -24.04
CA LEU A 270 -1.97 19.30 -23.10
C LEU A 270 -3.41 19.34 -22.56
N ASP A 271 -4.37 19.02 -23.41
CA ASP A 271 -5.80 19.00 -23.05
C ASP A 271 -6.09 17.90 -22.03
N HIS A 272 -5.40 16.76 -22.15
CA HIS A 272 -5.54 15.59 -21.26
C HIS A 272 -4.57 15.59 -20.08
N ALA A 273 -3.82 16.67 -19.85
CA ALA A 273 -3.05 16.85 -18.63
C ALA A 273 -4.00 16.82 -17.40
N ARG A 274 -3.65 16.03 -16.38
CA ARG A 274 -4.50 15.83 -15.19
C ARG A 274 -4.77 17.12 -14.43
N ASP A 275 -3.77 17.98 -14.36
CA ASP A 275 -3.81 19.24 -13.62
C ASP A 275 -3.02 20.34 -14.32
N GLN A 276 -3.16 21.56 -13.81
CA GLN A 276 -2.55 22.74 -14.39
C GLN A 276 -1.02 22.73 -14.28
N GLU A 277 -0.46 22.09 -13.26
CA GLU A 277 0.99 21.98 -13.09
C GLU A 277 1.60 21.10 -14.18
N THR A 278 1.00 19.94 -14.39
CA THR A 278 1.37 18.98 -15.43
C THR A 278 1.23 19.59 -16.81
N ARG A 279 0.14 20.32 -17.07
CA ARG A 279 -0.05 21.06 -18.32
C ARG A 279 1.07 22.07 -18.53
N ARG A 280 1.42 22.85 -17.51
CA ARG A 280 2.52 23.83 -17.56
C ARG A 280 3.88 23.17 -17.77
N TRP A 281 4.12 22.01 -17.16
CA TRP A 281 5.35 21.24 -17.34
C TRP A 281 5.48 20.73 -18.79
N LEU A 282 4.42 20.11 -19.32
CA LEU A 282 4.37 19.63 -20.71
C LEU A 282 4.53 20.79 -21.71
N ALA A 283 3.84 21.90 -21.49
CA ALA A 283 3.91 23.07 -22.37
C ALA A 283 5.34 23.61 -22.49
N ARG A 284 6.04 23.79 -21.35
CA ARG A 284 7.45 24.21 -21.33
C ARG A 284 8.36 23.27 -22.13
N ARG A 285 8.17 21.96 -21.96
CA ARG A 285 8.93 20.94 -22.70
C ARG A 285 8.63 20.94 -24.20
N ILE A 286 7.40 21.21 -24.60
CA ILE A 286 6.99 21.31 -26.01
C ILE A 286 7.59 22.56 -26.67
N THR A 287 7.64 23.69 -25.97
CA THR A 287 8.15 24.96 -26.53
C THR A 287 9.67 25.10 -26.43
N GLY A 288 10.35 24.21 -25.71
CA GLY A 288 11.79 24.31 -25.44
C GLY A 288 12.16 25.48 -24.51
N LEU A 289 11.18 26.03 -23.78
CA LEU A 289 11.41 27.10 -22.82
C LEU A 289 11.84 26.47 -21.49
N HIS A 290 13.11 26.68 -21.14
CA HIS A 290 13.70 26.26 -19.87
C HIS A 290 13.42 27.28 -18.76
#